data_AF-A0A972UYV0-F1
#
_entry.id   AF-A0A972UYV0-F1
#
_cell.length_a   1.000
_cell.length_b   1.000
_cell.length_c   1.000
_cell.angle_alpha   90.00
_cell.angle_beta   90.00
_cell.angle_gamma   90.00
#
_symmetry.space_group_name_H-M   'P 1'
#
loop_
_entity.id
_entity.type
_entity.pdbx_description
1 polymer ?
#
loop_
_entity_poly.entity_id
_entity_poly.type
_entity_poly.pdbx_seq_one_letter_code
_entity_poly.pdbx_strand_id
1 'polypeptide(L)'
;MELVFTFKVDGEKLTGSVSTQMGDMEITDGKVNGNEFSFNVDAGMGTLINHKCKLEGEVIKMNYTMGDAGEAPEELTLTKIE
;
A
#
# COMPACT_ATOMS: atom_id res chain seq x y z
N MET A 1 -6.55 13.62 -6.54
CA MET A 1 -7.14 12.66 -5.60
C MET A 1 -6.15 12.53 -4.47
N GLU A 2 -6.58 12.71 -3.23
CA GLU A 2 -5.73 12.51 -2.06
C GLU A 2 -5.92 11.08 -1.55
N LEU A 3 -4.81 10.39 -1.30
CA LEU A 3 -4.77 9.06 -0.72
C LEU A 3 -3.88 9.14 0.52
N VAL A 4 -4.45 8.83 1.68
CA VAL A 4 -3.72 8.87 2.95
C VAL A 4 -3.48 7.44 3.41
N PHE A 5 -2.21 7.05 3.49
CA PHE A 5 -1.81 5.73 3.95
C PHE A 5 -1.29 5.82 5.38
N THR A 6 -1.92 5.09 6.29
CA THR A 6 -1.46 4.94 7.67
C THR A 6 -0.77 3.60 7.81
N PHE A 7 0.54 3.61 8.03
CA PHE A 7 1.35 2.41 8.21
C PHE A 7 1.77 2.23 9.66
N LYS A 8 1.54 1.03 10.20
CA LYS A 8 1.98 0.61 11.53
C LYS A 8 2.79 -0.68 11.42
N VAL A 9 4.07 -0.59 11.74
CA VAL A 9 5.02 -1.71 11.72
C VAL A 9 5.16 -2.28 13.12
N ASP A 10 4.97 -3.59 13.26
CA ASP A 10 5.20 -4.36 14.48
C ASP A 10 6.14 -5.53 14.15
N GLY A 11 7.44 -5.29 14.30
CA GLY A 11 8.48 -6.22 13.84
C GLY A 11 8.43 -6.42 12.32
N GLU A 12 8.10 -7.63 11.87
CA GLU A 12 7.99 -8.00 10.45
C GLU A 12 6.56 -7.84 9.89
N LYS A 13 5.59 -7.46 10.73
CA LYS A 13 4.19 -7.30 10.34
C LYS A 13 3.88 -5.85 10.03
N LEU A 14 3.21 -5.61 8.91
CA LEU A 14 2.64 -4.31 8.57
C LEU A 14 1.12 -4.37 8.76
N THR A 15 0.59 -3.41 9.50
CA THR A 15 -0.85 -3.18 9.65
C THR A 15 -1.14 -1.72 9.33
N GLY A 16 -2.40 -1.39 9.04
CA GLY A 16 -2.72 -0.02 8.70
C GLY A 16 -4.05 0.14 7.97
N SER A 17 -4.28 1.35 7.48
CA SER A 17 -5.47 1.71 6.73
C SER A 17 -5.12 2.66 5.59
N VAL A 18 -5.93 2.62 4.54
CA VAL A 18 -5.85 3.48 3.36
C VAL A 18 -7.13 4.28 3.29
N SER A 19 -7.04 5.57 3.57
CA SER A 19 -8.16 6.50 3.47
C SER A 19 -8.21 7.11 2.07
N THR A 20 -9.36 6.96 1.41
CA THR A 20 -9.60 7.49 0.07
C THR A 20 -10.89 8.30 0.07
N GLN A 21 -11.10 9.10 -0.97
CA GLN A 21 -12.37 9.81 -1.14
C GLN A 21 -13.60 8.87 -1.30
N MET A 22 -13.39 7.60 -1.65
CA MET A 22 -14.46 6.61 -1.77
C MET A 22 -14.72 5.85 -0.46
N GLY A 23 -13.85 5.98 0.53
CA GLY A 23 -13.92 5.27 1.81
C GLY A 23 -12.56 4.82 2.32
N ASP A 24 -12.58 4.26 3.52
CA ASP A 24 -11.42 3.67 4.19
C ASP A 24 -11.32 2.18 3.89
N MET A 25 -10.11 1.72 3.60
CA MET A 25 -9.80 0.31 3.39
C MET A 25 -8.74 -0.13 4.39
N GLU A 26 -8.83 -1.36 4.87
CA GLU A 26 -7.82 -1.93 5.77
C GLU A 26 -6.71 -2.60 4.99
N ILE A 27 -5.49 -2.49 5.53
CA ILE A 27 -4.33 -3.18 5.00
C ILE A 27 -4.32 -4.62 5.51
N THR A 28 -4.24 -5.57 4.59
CA THR A 28 -4.16 -7.02 4.86
C THR A 28 -2.86 -7.60 4.33
N ASP A 29 -2.46 -8.76 4.86
CA ASP A 29 -1.23 -9.48 4.44
C ASP A 29 0.05 -8.63 4.43
N GLY A 30 0.10 -7.62 5.30
CA GLY A 30 1.20 -6.68 5.37
C GLY A 30 2.48 -7.30 5.94
N LYS A 31 3.57 -7.19 5.19
CA LYS A 31 4.90 -7.71 5.56
C LYS A 31 5.97 -6.64 5.35
N VAL A 32 6.91 -6.55 6.28
CA VAL A 32 8.06 -5.64 6.22
C VAL A 32 9.34 -6.44 6.22
N ASN A 33 10.26 -6.08 5.33
CA ASN A 33 11.61 -6.62 5.26
C ASN A 33 12.62 -5.47 5.04
N GLY A 34 13.13 -4.94 6.15
CA GLY A 34 14.05 -3.80 6.13
C GLY A 34 13.41 -2.56 5.52
N ASN A 35 13.87 -2.17 4.33
CA ASN A 35 13.38 -0.98 3.61
C ASN A 35 12.27 -1.30 2.61
N GLU A 36 11.93 -2.58 2.42
CA GLU A 36 10.89 -3.02 1.50
C GLU A 36 9.70 -3.55 2.30
N PHE A 37 8.50 -3.24 1.88
CA PHE A 37 7.29 -3.74 2.49
C PHE A 37 6.20 -3.98 1.45
N SER A 38 5.37 -4.97 1.67
CA SER A 38 4.27 -5.32 0.76
C SER A 38 2.99 -5.51 1.54
N PHE A 39 1.87 -5.17 0.92
CA PHE A 39 0.58 -5.33 1.54
C PHE A 39 -0.54 -5.38 0.51
N ASN A 40 -1.68 -5.91 0.93
CA ASN A 40 -2.87 -6.01 0.11
C ASN A 40 -3.96 -5.08 0.64
N VAL A 41 -4.81 -4.63 -0.27
CA VAL A 41 -5.99 -3.82 0.05
C VAL A 41 -7.16 -4.37 -0.74
N ASP A 42 -8.30 -4.56 -0.08
CA ASP A 42 -9.54 -4.90 -0.76
C ASP A 42 -10.24 -3.59 -1.18
N ALA A 43 -10.30 -3.36 -2.49
CA ALA A 43 -10.94 -2.19 -3.07
C ALA A 43 -12.47 -2.32 -3.17
N GLY A 44 -13.04 -3.38 -2.60
CA GLY A 44 -14.44 -3.74 -2.71
C GLY A 44 -14.70 -4.68 -3.89
N MET A 45 -15.86 -5.33 -3.88
CA MET A 45 -16.32 -6.26 -4.94
C MET A 45 -15.37 -7.45 -5.20
N GLY A 46 -14.51 -7.80 -4.24
CA GLY A 46 -13.55 -8.90 -4.35
C GLY A 46 -12.29 -8.56 -5.16
N THR A 47 -12.07 -7.28 -5.47
CA THR A 47 -10.85 -6.82 -6.14
C THR A 47 -9.76 -6.55 -5.12
N LEU A 48 -8.79 -7.47 -5.04
CA LEU A 48 -7.58 -7.27 -4.26
C LEU A 48 -6.56 -6.47 -5.07
N ILE A 49 -6.01 -5.45 -4.44
CA ILE A 49 -4.92 -4.64 -4.95
C ILE A 49 -3.66 -5.00 -4.17
N ASN A 50 -2.67 -5.55 -4.88
CA ASN A 50 -1.38 -5.90 -4.31
C ASN A 50 -0.47 -4.68 -4.39
N HIS A 51 0.16 -4.30 -3.28
CA HIS A 51 1.08 -3.18 -3.18
C HIS A 51 2.46 -3.66 -2.79
N LYS A 52 3.48 -3.20 -3.51
CA LYS A 52 4.89 -3.37 -3.19
C LYS A 52 5.55 -2.02 -3.04
N CYS A 53 6.09 -1.77 -1.87
CA CYS A 53 6.64 -0.49 -1.48
C CYS A 53 8.11 -0.62 -1.10
N LYS A 54 8.88 0.42 -1.42
CA LYS A 54 10.28 0.56 -1.03
C LYS A 54 10.51 1.96 -0.48
N LEU A 55 11.00 2.02 0.75
CA LEU A 55 11.39 3.25 1.41
C LEU A 55 12.77 3.68 0.90
N GLU A 56 12.83 4.84 0.26
CA GLU A 56 14.06 5.47 -0.22
C GLU A 56 14.24 6.83 0.49
N GLY A 57 14.87 6.81 1.66
CA GLY A 57 15.06 8.01 2.48
C GLY A 57 13.73 8.48 3.08
N GLU A 58 13.19 9.58 2.57
CA GLU A 58 11.93 10.19 3.04
C GLU A 58 10.74 9.93 2.10
N VAL A 59 10.98 9.27 0.96
CA VAL A 59 9.94 8.92 -0.02
C VAL A 59 9.71 7.42 -0.05
N ILE A 60 8.47 7.02 -0.35
CA ILE A 60 8.13 5.62 -0.55
C ILE A 60 7.76 5.44 -2.02
N LYS A 61 8.52 4.62 -2.73
CA LYS A 61 8.15 4.15 -4.07
C LYS A 61 7.20 2.98 -3.94
N MET A 62 5.98 3.15 -4.42
CA MET A 62 4.91 2.19 -4.37
C MET A 62 4.61 1.71 -5.79
N ASN A 63 4.47 0.40 -5.94
CA ASN A 63 3.96 -0.24 -7.15
C ASN A 63 2.69 -0.99 -6.76
N TYR A 64 1.60 -0.76 -7.47
CA TYR A 64 0.36 -1.49 -7.23
C TYR A 64 -0.20 -2.11 -8.50
N THR A 65 -0.88 -3.24 -8.35
CA THR A 65 -1.58 -3.95 -9.42
C THR A 65 -3.00 -4.24 -8.96
N MET A 66 -4.00 -3.73 -9.68
CA MET A 66 -5.40 -4.09 -9.47
C MET A 66 -5.74 -5.33 -10.29
N GLY A 67 -6.33 -6.37 -9.68
CA GLY A 67 -6.84 -7.55 -10.39
C GLY A 67 -5.81 -8.66 -10.69
N ASP A 68 -6.24 -9.64 -11.50
CA ASP A 68 -5.51 -10.89 -11.78
C ASP A 68 -4.39 -10.65 -12.81
N ALA A 69 -3.15 -10.46 -12.31
CA ALA A 69 -1.83 -10.64 -12.94
C ALA A 69 -1.58 -10.27 -14.44
N GLY A 70 -2.47 -9.52 -15.09
CA GLY A 70 -2.40 -9.17 -16.52
C GLY A 70 -2.31 -7.68 -16.80
N GLU A 71 -2.60 -6.82 -15.82
CA GLU A 71 -2.44 -5.37 -15.93
C GLU A 71 -1.04 -4.92 -15.45
N ALA A 72 -0.47 -3.94 -16.14
CA ALA A 72 0.85 -3.42 -15.81
C ALA A 72 0.81 -2.77 -14.42
N PRO A 73 1.84 -2.99 -13.58
CA PRO A 73 1.92 -2.30 -12.29
C PRO A 73 1.99 -0.78 -12.51
N GLU A 74 1.16 -0.06 -11.78
CA GLU A 74 1.22 1.40 -11.73
C GLU A 74 2.18 1.84 -10.61
N GLU A 75 2.99 2.86 -10.91
CA GLU A 75 3.96 3.47 -9.99
C GLU A 75 3.35 4.70 -9.31
N LEU A 76 3.49 4.78 -7.99
CA LEU A 76 3.21 5.96 -7.18
C LEU A 76 4.40 6.28 -6.29
N THR A 77 4.61 7.57 -6.02
CA THR A 77 5.54 8.02 -5.00
C THR A 77 4.74 8.64 -3.87
N LEU A 78 4.86 8.08 -2.67
CA LEU A 78 4.27 8.65 -1.47
C LEU A 78 5.28 9.55 -0.75
N THR A 79 4.80 10.71 -0.33
CA THR A 79 5.53 11.65 0.52
C THR A 79 4.87 11.70 1.89
N LYS A 80 5.68 11.81 2.94
CA LYS A 80 5.17 11.98 4.30
C LYS A 80 4.32 13.25 4.40
N ILE A 81 3.17 13.15 5.06
CA ILE A 81 2.32 14.29 5.43
C ILE A 81 2.79 14.75 6.83
N GLU A 82 3.01 16.06 6.99
CA GLU A 82 3.36 16.69 8.28
C GLU A 82 2.17 16.86 9.21
#